data_AF-A0A2K3D2Q7-F1
#
_entry.id   AF-A0A2K3D2Q7-F1
#
_cell.length_a   1.000
_cell.length_b   1.000
_cell.length_c   1.000
_cell.angle_alpha   90.00
_cell.angle_beta   90.00
_cell.angle_gamma   90.00
#
_symmetry.space_group_name_H-M   'P 1'
#
loop_
_entity.id
_entity.type
_entity.pdbx_description
1 polymer ?
#
loop_
_entity_poly.entity_id
_entity_poly.type
_entity_poly.pdbx_seq_one_letter_code
_entity_poly.pdbx_strand_id
1 'polypeptide(L)'
;MAGTDDAVAAMARSILAEKRARKAAEDDALRLYNRVRQLQKEEDRAQKRIVETKKKAKEIIKLRERNEQKLIEKEQRMREEAEKVEEQKLDNLKQKEEALRHRIEQENKVYQDKLEVVQKTKEERAEIERLLAESRLLARKEALEQKDTIRKQQEDARRKIETLKLQKLTAAQEEYERRLREEIEAKMAKEQEIERLAQMELELIERLKNKQAEQRKAYQQLEAVLSLGSVSTTKGLQQGSRANSPKVTAAQPSPERQPSNLSQQQPHGGGGTPQSQTYAPPPATPPQEAADEVEEGEPTEEDVARAFAMYDTDGVGEIPALQLDGLLRDLGVPLNPSQLSQAIAQLDTSQTGKITFGEFLLWWKG
;
A
#
# COMPACT_ATOMS: atom_id res chain seq x y z
N MET A 1 -63.15 -152.44 86.97
CA MET A 1 -62.51 -151.97 85.73
C MET A 1 -62.80 -150.48 85.55
N ALA A 2 -62.11 -149.59 86.30
CA ALA A 2 -62.42 -148.16 86.38
C ALA A 2 -61.44 -147.25 85.59
N GLY A 3 -60.56 -147.83 84.76
CA GLY A 3 -59.49 -147.12 84.06
C GLY A 3 -59.77 -146.78 82.59
N THR A 4 -60.84 -147.32 81.99
CA THR A 4 -61.16 -147.13 80.56
C THR A 4 -62.04 -145.90 80.29
N ASP A 5 -62.95 -145.55 81.20
CA ASP A 5 -63.86 -144.41 81.04
C ASP A 5 -63.15 -143.04 81.22
N ASP A 6 -62.11 -142.97 82.07
CA ASP A 6 -61.34 -141.72 82.25
C ASP A 6 -60.42 -141.43 81.05
N ALA A 7 -59.90 -142.48 80.39
CA ALA A 7 -59.13 -142.34 79.15
C ALA A 7 -59.99 -141.83 77.98
N VAL A 8 -61.22 -142.31 77.85
CA VAL A 8 -62.18 -141.84 76.83
C VAL A 8 -62.63 -140.41 77.11
N ALA A 9 -62.88 -140.05 78.38
CA ALA A 9 -63.20 -138.68 78.78
C ALA A 9 -62.03 -137.70 78.57
N ALA A 10 -60.79 -138.13 78.82
CA ALA A 10 -59.58 -137.36 78.52
C ALA A 10 -59.39 -137.14 77.00
N MET A 11 -59.65 -138.17 76.19
CA MET A 11 -59.61 -138.08 74.73
C MET A 11 -60.69 -137.12 74.19
N ALA A 12 -61.91 -137.17 74.73
CA ALA A 12 -62.97 -136.22 74.38
C ALA A 12 -62.65 -134.77 74.78
N ARG A 13 -62.05 -134.54 75.96
CA ARG A 13 -61.56 -133.22 76.41
C ARG A 13 -60.45 -132.70 75.49
N SER A 14 -59.52 -133.58 75.08
CA SER A 14 -58.43 -133.25 74.14
C SER A 14 -58.98 -132.87 72.75
N ILE A 15 -59.94 -133.63 72.22
CA ILE A 15 -60.60 -133.33 70.94
C ILE A 15 -61.37 -132.00 71.00
N LEU A 16 -62.04 -131.70 72.12
CA LEU A 16 -62.74 -130.42 72.33
C LEU A 16 -61.76 -129.24 72.45
N ALA A 17 -60.63 -129.42 73.13
CA ALA A 17 -59.57 -128.41 73.20
C ALA A 17 -58.97 -128.15 71.82
N GLU A 18 -58.68 -129.19 71.04
CA GLU A 18 -58.16 -129.08 69.68
C GLU A 18 -59.17 -128.41 68.73
N LYS A 19 -60.47 -128.72 68.87
CA LYS A 19 -61.54 -128.03 68.12
C LYS A 19 -61.65 -126.54 68.47
N ARG A 20 -61.49 -126.18 69.75
CA ARG A 20 -61.48 -124.77 70.19
C ARG A 20 -60.22 -124.05 69.70
N ALA A 21 -59.06 -124.70 69.76
CA ALA A 21 -57.80 -124.17 69.23
C ALA A 21 -57.87 -123.95 67.71
N ARG A 22 -58.44 -124.91 66.97
CA ARG A 22 -58.72 -124.77 65.54
C ARG A 22 -59.64 -123.59 65.25
N LYS A 23 -60.76 -123.46 65.98
CA LYS A 23 -61.67 -122.33 65.78
C LYS A 23 -61.01 -120.98 66.09
N ALA A 24 -60.18 -120.91 67.15
CA ALA A 24 -59.41 -119.71 67.46
C ALA A 24 -58.40 -119.37 66.34
N ALA A 25 -57.73 -120.37 65.77
CA ALA A 25 -56.83 -120.20 64.62
C ALA A 25 -57.58 -119.77 63.34
N GLU A 26 -58.80 -120.29 63.11
CA GLU A 26 -59.66 -119.88 62.00
C GLU A 26 -60.15 -118.41 62.17
N ASP A 27 -60.55 -118.03 63.38
CA ASP A 27 -60.94 -116.65 63.72
C ASP A 27 -59.73 -115.69 63.59
N ASP A 28 -58.53 -116.10 64.00
CA ASP A 28 -57.29 -115.35 63.83
C ASP A 28 -56.89 -115.22 62.37
N ALA A 29 -57.01 -116.29 61.58
CA ALA A 29 -56.77 -116.26 60.15
C ALA A 29 -57.75 -115.30 59.45
N LEU A 30 -59.01 -115.27 59.87
CA LEU A 30 -60.02 -114.34 59.33
C LEU A 30 -59.69 -112.88 59.70
N ARG A 31 -59.26 -112.62 60.94
CA ARG A 31 -58.80 -111.28 61.37
C ARG A 31 -57.57 -110.83 60.58
N LEU A 32 -56.60 -111.72 60.38
CA LEU A 32 -55.43 -111.48 59.54
C LEU A 32 -55.83 -111.22 58.09
N TYR A 33 -56.71 -112.03 57.51
CA TYR A 33 -57.21 -111.84 56.16
C TYR A 33 -57.87 -110.46 55.98
N ASN A 34 -58.75 -110.06 56.91
CA ASN A 34 -59.40 -108.76 56.88
C ASN A 34 -58.39 -107.61 57.02
N ARG A 35 -57.38 -107.75 57.89
CA ARG A 35 -56.31 -106.77 58.07
C ARG A 35 -55.43 -106.66 56.82
N VAL A 36 -55.03 -107.78 56.22
CA VAL A 36 -54.26 -107.83 54.97
C VAL A 36 -55.06 -107.16 53.85
N ARG A 37 -56.36 -107.45 53.74
CA ARG A 37 -57.22 -106.83 52.72
C ARG A 37 -57.35 -105.31 52.92
N GLN A 38 -57.40 -104.82 54.15
CA GLN A 38 -57.43 -103.38 54.42
C GLN A 38 -56.10 -102.72 54.09
N LEU A 39 -54.98 -103.32 54.53
CA LEU A 39 -53.64 -102.84 54.22
C LEU A 39 -53.38 -102.81 52.71
N GLN A 40 -53.84 -103.82 51.96
CA GLN A 40 -53.75 -103.82 50.49
C GLN A 40 -54.51 -102.65 49.87
N LYS A 41 -55.74 -102.36 50.36
CA LYS A 41 -56.51 -101.21 49.88
C LYS A 41 -55.84 -99.87 50.22
N GLU A 42 -55.22 -99.77 51.40
CA GLU A 42 -54.47 -98.58 51.81
C GLU A 42 -53.19 -98.42 50.98
N GLU A 43 -52.49 -99.51 50.70
CA GLU A 43 -51.33 -99.56 49.81
C GLU A 43 -51.73 -99.14 48.39
N ASP A 44 -52.79 -99.69 47.81
CA ASP A 44 -53.27 -99.32 46.47
C ASP A 44 -53.62 -97.82 46.39
N ARG A 45 -54.22 -97.28 47.45
CA ARG A 45 -54.53 -95.84 47.55
C ARG A 45 -53.25 -95.00 47.66
N ALA A 46 -52.28 -95.44 48.45
CA ALA A 46 -50.99 -94.76 48.58
C ALA A 46 -50.20 -94.80 47.26
N GLN A 47 -50.17 -95.96 46.58
CA GLN A 47 -49.54 -96.13 45.27
C GLN A 47 -50.17 -95.21 44.22
N LYS A 48 -51.51 -95.11 44.17
CA LYS A 48 -52.20 -94.17 43.27
C LYS A 48 -51.80 -92.71 43.54
N ARG A 49 -51.73 -92.29 44.81
CA ARG A 49 -51.26 -90.95 45.18
C ARG A 49 -49.80 -90.70 44.81
N ILE A 50 -48.93 -91.69 44.99
CA ILE A 50 -47.51 -91.60 44.60
C ILE A 50 -47.38 -91.44 43.09
N VAL A 51 -48.12 -92.24 42.31
CA VAL A 51 -48.12 -92.15 40.83
C VAL A 51 -48.62 -90.79 40.38
N GLU A 52 -49.72 -90.29 40.96
CA GLU A 52 -50.27 -88.97 40.63
C GLU A 52 -49.28 -87.85 41.00
N THR A 53 -48.64 -87.93 42.17
CA THR A 53 -47.63 -86.96 42.62
C THR A 53 -46.41 -86.97 41.70
N LYS A 54 -45.93 -88.16 41.29
CA LYS A 54 -44.86 -88.30 40.30
C LYS A 54 -45.25 -87.72 38.94
N LYS A 55 -46.49 -87.89 38.51
CA LYS A 55 -47.00 -87.30 37.26
C LYS A 55 -47.03 -85.77 37.35
N LYS A 56 -47.58 -85.21 38.43
CA LYS A 56 -47.59 -83.76 38.68
C LYS A 56 -46.18 -83.18 38.77
N ALA A 57 -45.25 -83.86 39.45
CA ALA A 57 -43.86 -83.46 39.53
C ALA A 57 -43.20 -83.40 38.14
N LYS A 58 -43.43 -84.39 37.28
CA LYS A 58 -42.96 -84.39 35.88
C LYS A 58 -43.55 -83.24 35.07
N GLU A 59 -44.83 -82.92 35.26
CA GLU A 59 -45.48 -81.80 34.58
C GLU A 59 -44.91 -80.44 35.02
N ILE A 60 -44.63 -80.27 36.32
CA ILE A 60 -44.00 -79.07 36.87
C ILE A 60 -42.58 -78.89 36.30
N ILE A 61 -41.80 -79.97 36.23
CA ILE A 61 -40.44 -79.93 35.66
C ILE A 61 -40.51 -79.49 34.18
N LYS A 62 -41.37 -80.13 33.37
CA LYS A 62 -41.55 -79.75 31.96
C LYS A 62 -42.02 -78.31 31.79
N LEU A 63 -42.89 -77.83 32.68
CA LEU A 63 -43.36 -76.45 32.65
C LEU A 63 -42.24 -75.47 32.98
N ARG A 64 -41.40 -75.79 33.98
CA ARG A 64 -40.21 -75.00 34.32
C ARG A 64 -39.22 -74.96 33.17
N GLU A 65 -38.88 -76.11 32.59
CA GLU A 65 -37.99 -76.21 31.42
C GLU A 65 -38.52 -75.35 30.25
N ARG A 66 -39.83 -75.44 29.95
CA ARG A 66 -40.43 -74.60 28.89
C ARG A 66 -40.39 -73.10 29.22
N ASN A 67 -40.63 -72.74 30.47
CA ASN A 67 -40.60 -71.33 30.90
C ASN A 67 -39.17 -70.77 30.88
N GLU A 68 -38.20 -71.57 31.33
CA GLU A 68 -36.77 -71.26 31.29
C GLU A 68 -36.31 -71.10 29.84
N GLN A 69 -36.68 -72.03 28.95
CA GLN A 69 -36.36 -71.94 27.53
C GLN A 69 -36.93 -70.66 26.90
N LYS A 70 -38.19 -70.30 27.21
CA LYS A 70 -38.78 -69.04 26.74
C LYS A 70 -38.07 -67.81 27.27
N LEU A 71 -37.56 -67.86 28.51
CA LEU A 71 -36.80 -66.77 29.11
C LEU A 71 -35.46 -66.60 28.38
N ILE A 72 -34.73 -67.71 28.15
CA ILE A 72 -33.47 -67.72 27.40
C ILE A 72 -33.69 -67.21 25.98
N GLU A 73 -34.70 -67.69 25.27
CA GLU A 73 -35.02 -67.23 23.92
C GLU A 73 -35.35 -65.72 23.89
N LYS A 74 -36.10 -65.22 24.88
CA LYS A 74 -36.40 -63.79 24.99
C LYS A 74 -35.14 -62.98 25.25
N GLU A 75 -34.28 -63.44 26.15
CA GLU A 75 -33.00 -62.79 26.47
C GLU A 75 -32.07 -62.75 25.26
N GLN A 76 -31.98 -63.86 24.51
CA GLN A 76 -31.22 -63.93 23.25
C GLN A 76 -31.75 -62.95 22.22
N ARG A 77 -33.07 -62.89 21.99
CA ARG A 77 -33.66 -61.91 21.05
C ARG A 77 -33.38 -60.47 21.47
N MET A 78 -33.56 -60.15 22.75
CA MET A 78 -33.23 -58.82 23.27
C MET A 78 -31.75 -58.48 23.08
N ARG A 79 -30.87 -59.46 23.26
CA ARG A 79 -29.43 -59.31 23.04
C ARG A 79 -29.08 -59.09 21.57
N GLU A 80 -29.65 -59.89 20.67
CA GLU A 80 -29.46 -59.73 19.22
C GLU A 80 -30.00 -58.38 18.71
N GLU A 81 -31.15 -57.93 19.22
CA GLU A 81 -31.68 -56.59 18.92
C GLU A 81 -30.78 -55.49 19.47
N ALA A 82 -30.27 -55.63 20.68
CA ALA A 82 -29.32 -54.68 21.27
C ALA A 82 -28.02 -54.60 20.46
N GLU A 83 -27.47 -55.74 20.03
CA GLU A 83 -26.27 -55.82 19.20
C GLU A 83 -26.48 -55.15 17.84
N LYS A 84 -27.62 -55.37 17.17
CA LYS A 84 -27.97 -54.67 15.92
C LYS A 84 -28.07 -53.16 16.10
N VAL A 85 -28.67 -52.71 17.21
CA VAL A 85 -28.75 -51.26 17.51
C VAL A 85 -27.35 -50.68 17.75
N GLU A 86 -26.46 -51.42 18.39
CA GLU A 86 -25.08 -51.00 18.61
C GLU A 86 -24.28 -50.95 17.31
N GLU A 87 -24.42 -51.96 16.45
CA GLU A 87 -23.82 -51.99 15.11
C GLU A 87 -24.30 -50.80 14.26
N GLN A 88 -25.60 -50.53 14.23
CA GLN A 88 -26.16 -49.36 13.55
C GLN A 88 -25.62 -48.04 14.11
N LYS A 89 -25.43 -47.93 15.43
CA LYS A 89 -24.82 -46.73 16.03
C LYS A 89 -23.38 -46.56 15.57
N LEU A 90 -22.61 -47.64 15.51
CA LEU A 90 -21.22 -47.62 15.06
C LEU A 90 -21.11 -47.19 13.60
N ASP A 91 -21.97 -47.70 12.73
CA ASP A 91 -21.98 -47.32 11.31
C ASP A 91 -22.40 -45.87 11.10
N ASN A 92 -23.42 -45.40 11.85
CA ASN A 92 -23.78 -43.98 11.86
C ASN A 92 -22.63 -43.09 12.35
N LEU A 93 -21.86 -43.53 13.34
CA LEU A 93 -20.68 -42.81 13.83
C LEU A 93 -19.56 -42.77 12.76
N LYS A 94 -19.28 -43.89 12.10
CA LYS A 94 -18.30 -43.95 11.00
C LYS A 94 -18.67 -43.01 9.86
N GLN A 95 -19.93 -43.03 9.41
CA GLN A 95 -20.41 -42.13 8.36
C GLN A 95 -20.27 -40.66 8.75
N LYS A 96 -20.57 -40.32 10.02
CA LYS A 96 -20.36 -38.95 10.53
C LYS A 96 -18.88 -38.58 10.56
N GLU A 97 -18.00 -39.50 10.95
CA GLU A 97 -16.55 -39.27 10.95
C GLU A 97 -16.02 -39.06 9.53
N GLU A 98 -16.43 -39.88 8.57
CA GLU A 98 -16.06 -39.74 7.15
C GLU A 98 -16.56 -38.42 6.56
N ALA A 99 -17.81 -38.03 6.84
CA ALA A 99 -18.35 -36.75 6.40
C ALA A 99 -17.56 -35.56 6.99
N LEU A 100 -17.17 -35.65 8.27
CA LEU A 100 -16.33 -34.63 8.91
C LEU A 100 -14.93 -34.56 8.29
N ARG A 101 -14.31 -35.72 8.02
CA ARG A 101 -13.01 -35.81 7.35
C ARG A 101 -13.04 -35.16 5.97
N HIS A 102 -14.06 -35.46 5.17
CA HIS A 102 -14.23 -34.88 3.85
C HIS A 102 -14.43 -33.36 3.92
N ARG A 103 -15.21 -32.87 4.90
CA ARG A 103 -15.37 -31.43 5.12
C ARG A 103 -14.06 -30.74 5.48
N ILE A 104 -13.28 -31.32 6.40
CA ILE A 104 -11.96 -30.79 6.78
C ILE A 104 -11.02 -30.78 5.58
N GLU A 105 -11.03 -31.83 4.76
CA GLU A 105 -10.23 -31.90 3.55
C GLU A 105 -10.61 -30.82 2.53
N GLN A 106 -11.91 -30.57 2.34
CA GLN A 106 -12.40 -29.48 1.49
C GLN A 106 -11.99 -28.10 2.02
N GLU A 107 -12.14 -27.85 3.32
CA GLU A 107 -11.73 -26.59 3.95
C GLU A 107 -10.21 -26.37 3.82
N ASN A 108 -9.41 -27.42 4.06
CA ASN A 108 -7.96 -27.39 3.86
C ASN A 108 -7.58 -27.12 2.40
N LYS A 109 -8.29 -27.72 1.44
CA LYS A 109 -8.06 -27.47 0.01
C LYS A 109 -8.31 -26.00 -0.34
N VAL A 110 -9.44 -25.43 0.10
CA VAL A 110 -9.75 -24.01 -0.11
C VAL A 110 -8.67 -23.11 0.53
N TYR A 111 -8.16 -23.48 1.69
CA TYR A 111 -7.07 -22.76 2.34
C TYR A 111 -5.77 -22.80 1.52
N GLN A 112 -5.40 -23.97 0.98
CA GLN A 112 -4.23 -24.13 0.12
C GLN A 112 -4.37 -23.32 -1.18
N ASP A 113 -5.53 -23.39 -1.84
CA ASP A 113 -5.81 -22.62 -3.06
C ASP A 113 -5.70 -21.10 -2.80
N LYS A 114 -6.23 -20.63 -1.66
CA LYS A 114 -6.08 -19.22 -1.24
C LYS A 114 -4.62 -18.84 -1.01
N LEU A 115 -3.84 -19.72 -0.36
CA LEU A 115 -2.43 -19.49 -0.10
C LEU A 115 -1.63 -19.39 -1.41
N GLU A 116 -1.92 -20.26 -2.37
CA GLU A 116 -1.30 -20.26 -3.70
C GLU A 116 -1.61 -18.96 -4.46
N VAL A 117 -2.87 -18.51 -4.46
CA VAL A 117 -3.26 -17.23 -5.08
C VAL A 117 -2.50 -16.06 -4.45
N VAL A 118 -2.45 -15.99 -3.12
CA VAL A 118 -1.72 -14.92 -2.41
C VAL A 118 -0.23 -14.93 -2.76
N GLN A 119 0.39 -16.11 -2.83
CA GLN A 119 1.80 -16.24 -3.22
C GLN A 119 2.04 -15.76 -4.64
N LYS A 120 1.22 -16.22 -5.60
CA LYS A 120 1.32 -15.84 -6.99
C LYS A 120 1.15 -14.33 -7.18
N THR A 121 0.13 -13.73 -6.57
CA THR A 121 -0.08 -12.28 -6.62
C THR A 121 1.09 -11.50 -5.99
N LYS A 122 1.69 -12.02 -4.93
CA LYS A 122 2.87 -11.41 -4.31
C LYS A 122 4.08 -11.45 -5.24
N GLU A 123 4.31 -12.58 -5.91
CA GLU A 123 5.39 -12.74 -6.90
C GLU A 123 5.19 -11.82 -8.11
N GLU A 124 3.99 -11.80 -8.68
CA GLU A 124 3.61 -10.90 -9.78
C GLU A 124 3.84 -9.43 -9.39
N ARG A 125 3.41 -9.02 -8.18
CA ARG A 125 3.62 -7.66 -7.69
C ARG A 125 5.11 -7.33 -7.53
N ALA A 126 5.91 -8.25 -6.99
CA ALA A 126 7.34 -8.07 -6.83
C ALA A 126 8.06 -7.94 -8.19
N GLU A 127 7.61 -8.70 -9.20
CA GLU A 127 8.15 -8.61 -10.55
C GLU A 127 7.78 -7.28 -11.22
N ILE A 128 6.53 -6.83 -11.10
CA ILE A 128 6.11 -5.51 -11.59
C ILE A 128 6.92 -4.39 -10.92
N GLU A 129 7.11 -4.47 -9.61
CA GLU A 129 7.91 -3.49 -8.86
C GLU A 129 9.37 -3.47 -9.34
N ARG A 130 9.96 -4.64 -9.59
CA ARG A 130 11.32 -4.77 -10.14
C ARG A 130 11.44 -4.13 -11.52
N LEU A 131 10.51 -4.42 -12.43
CA LEU A 131 10.49 -3.85 -13.78
C LEU A 131 10.33 -2.32 -13.74
N LEU A 132 9.47 -1.83 -12.84
CA LEU A 132 9.25 -0.40 -12.67
C LEU A 132 10.49 0.30 -12.08
N ALA A 133 11.20 -0.34 -11.17
CA ALA A 133 12.48 0.15 -10.65
C ALA A 133 13.57 0.19 -11.75
N GLU A 134 13.66 -0.85 -12.58
CA GLU A 134 14.59 -0.90 -13.71
C GLU A 134 14.29 0.20 -14.75
N SER A 135 13.02 0.36 -15.12
CA SER A 135 12.58 1.44 -16.02
C SER A 135 12.91 2.83 -15.45
N ARG A 136 12.69 3.06 -14.16
CA ARG A 136 13.07 4.31 -13.48
C ARG A 136 14.57 4.56 -13.51
N LEU A 137 15.39 3.51 -13.33
CA LEU A 137 16.85 3.62 -13.37
C LEU A 137 17.32 3.98 -14.78
N LEU A 138 16.76 3.34 -15.81
CA LEU A 138 17.05 3.64 -17.20
C LEU A 138 16.68 5.09 -17.54
N ALA A 139 15.46 5.53 -17.21
CA ALA A 139 15.02 6.91 -17.44
C ALA A 139 15.91 7.92 -16.71
N ARG A 140 16.37 7.61 -15.49
CA ARG A 140 17.33 8.44 -14.76
C ARG A 140 18.67 8.52 -15.48
N LYS A 141 19.17 7.40 -16.03
CA LYS A 141 20.43 7.36 -16.77
C LYS A 141 20.33 8.19 -18.05
N GLU A 142 19.26 8.03 -18.82
CA GLU A 142 19.00 8.82 -20.03
C GLU A 142 18.90 10.32 -19.72
N ALA A 143 18.21 10.69 -18.63
CA ALA A 143 18.12 12.09 -18.21
C ALA A 143 19.50 12.67 -17.82
N LEU A 144 20.39 11.89 -17.21
CA LEU A 144 21.76 12.30 -16.94
C LEU A 144 22.56 12.49 -18.23
N GLU A 145 22.46 11.55 -19.19
CA GLU A 145 23.11 11.67 -20.50
C GLU A 145 22.61 12.91 -21.27
N GLN A 146 21.30 13.17 -21.26
CA GLN A 146 20.72 14.38 -21.83
C GLN A 146 21.25 15.64 -21.14
N LYS A 147 21.34 15.65 -19.81
CA LYS A 147 21.91 16.78 -19.07
C LYS A 147 23.37 17.04 -19.44
N ASP A 148 24.18 15.99 -19.60
CA ASP A 148 25.59 16.10 -19.96
C ASP A 148 25.77 16.62 -21.39
N THR A 149 24.94 16.16 -22.33
CA THR A 149 24.97 16.69 -23.71
C THR A 149 24.61 18.18 -23.77
N ILE A 150 23.57 18.61 -23.03
CA ILE A 150 23.20 20.03 -22.93
C ILE A 150 24.34 20.83 -22.31
N ARG A 151 24.94 20.34 -21.23
CA ARG A 151 26.08 21.00 -20.58
C ARG A 151 27.26 21.17 -21.54
N LYS A 152 27.59 20.14 -22.31
CA LYS A 152 28.65 20.18 -23.32
C LYS A 152 28.34 21.21 -24.42
N GLN A 153 27.11 21.22 -24.95
CA GLN A 153 26.69 22.21 -25.94
C GLN A 153 26.77 23.65 -25.41
N GLN A 154 26.38 23.87 -24.16
CA GLN A 154 26.49 25.19 -23.51
C GLN A 154 27.96 25.61 -23.34
N GLU A 155 28.83 24.68 -22.96
CA GLU A 155 30.26 24.96 -22.82
C GLU A 155 30.92 25.28 -24.17
N ASP A 156 30.62 24.49 -25.21
CA ASP A 156 31.11 24.73 -26.57
C ASP A 156 30.60 26.06 -27.13
N ALA A 157 29.33 26.41 -26.89
CA ALA A 157 28.78 27.71 -27.25
C ALA A 157 29.47 28.86 -26.52
N ARG A 158 29.75 28.71 -25.22
CA ARG A 158 30.50 29.70 -24.43
C ARG A 158 31.91 29.88 -24.97
N ARG A 159 32.64 28.79 -25.21
CA ARG A 159 33.98 28.82 -25.80
C ARG A 159 33.96 29.52 -27.15
N LYS A 160 32.96 29.26 -28.00
CA LYS A 160 32.80 29.94 -29.30
C LYS A 160 32.52 31.43 -29.17
N ILE A 161 31.72 31.84 -28.19
CA ILE A 161 31.49 33.27 -27.89
C ILE A 161 32.79 33.92 -27.42
N GLU A 162 33.55 33.25 -26.55
CA GLU A 162 34.82 33.76 -26.02
C GLU A 162 35.88 33.89 -27.11
N THR A 163 36.02 32.91 -27.99
CA THR A 163 36.94 32.98 -29.13
C THR A 163 36.56 34.11 -30.10
N LEU A 164 35.28 34.28 -30.40
CA LEU A 164 34.81 35.39 -31.23
C LEU A 164 35.05 36.76 -30.58
N LYS A 165 34.87 36.88 -29.26
CA LYS A 165 35.19 38.11 -28.52
C LYS A 165 36.68 38.41 -28.60
N LEU A 166 37.52 37.40 -28.38
CA LEU A 166 38.97 37.55 -28.45
C LEU A 166 39.41 37.98 -29.86
N GLN A 167 38.91 37.32 -30.90
CA GLN A 167 39.18 37.69 -32.30
C GLN A 167 38.76 39.12 -32.64
N LYS A 168 37.61 39.57 -32.15
CA LYS A 168 37.18 40.97 -32.35
C LYS A 168 38.09 41.95 -31.63
N LEU A 169 38.54 41.62 -30.41
CA LEU A 169 39.46 42.46 -29.65
C LEU A 169 40.83 42.54 -30.34
N THR A 170 41.39 41.40 -30.78
CA THR A 170 42.68 41.37 -31.49
C THR A 170 42.61 42.12 -32.81
N ALA A 171 41.54 41.94 -33.60
CA ALA A 171 41.36 42.68 -34.85
C ALA A 171 41.27 44.20 -34.62
N ALA A 172 40.57 44.63 -33.55
CA ALA A 172 40.50 46.05 -33.19
C ALA A 172 41.85 46.60 -32.73
N GLN A 173 42.64 45.82 -31.99
CA GLN A 173 44.00 46.18 -31.61
C GLN A 173 44.92 46.30 -32.82
N GLU A 174 44.91 45.32 -33.73
CA GLU A 174 45.68 45.36 -34.98
C GLU A 174 45.30 46.57 -35.85
N GLU A 175 44.01 46.89 -35.95
CA GLU A 175 43.54 48.07 -36.67
C GLU A 175 44.07 49.36 -36.04
N TYR A 176 44.01 49.47 -34.71
CA TYR A 176 44.56 50.61 -33.99
C TYR A 176 46.07 50.75 -34.19
N GLU A 177 46.81 49.66 -34.07
CA GLU A 177 48.26 49.63 -34.30
C GLU A 177 48.62 49.99 -35.74
N ARG A 178 47.80 49.60 -36.72
CA ARG A 178 47.99 49.99 -38.11
C ARG A 178 47.81 51.49 -38.29
N ARG A 179 46.72 52.06 -37.76
CA ARG A 179 46.48 53.52 -37.81
C ARG A 179 47.59 54.30 -37.09
N LEU A 180 48.07 53.81 -35.96
CA LEU A 180 49.18 54.43 -35.24
C LEU A 180 50.47 54.39 -36.07
N ARG A 181 50.76 53.28 -36.75
CA ARG A 181 51.90 53.17 -37.67
C ARG A 181 51.80 54.15 -38.83
N GLU A 182 50.64 54.24 -39.47
CA GLU A 182 50.38 55.19 -40.56
C GLU A 182 50.61 56.65 -40.09
N GLU A 183 50.16 57.01 -38.88
CA GLU A 183 50.35 58.35 -38.32
C GLU A 183 51.84 58.64 -37.99
N ILE A 184 52.56 57.65 -37.46
CA ILE A 184 54.01 57.76 -37.21
C ILE A 184 54.76 57.95 -38.53
N GLU A 185 54.44 57.17 -39.57
CA GLU A 185 55.04 57.30 -40.90
C GLU A 185 54.73 58.67 -41.52
N ALA A 186 53.49 59.14 -41.41
CA ALA A 186 53.10 60.47 -41.88
C ALA A 186 53.86 61.58 -41.16
N LYS A 187 54.02 61.47 -39.83
CA LYS A 187 54.83 62.39 -39.02
C LYS A 187 56.29 62.38 -39.48
N MET A 188 56.89 61.20 -39.62
CA MET A 188 58.28 61.04 -40.08
C MET A 188 58.48 61.65 -41.47
N ALA A 189 57.54 61.44 -42.39
CA ALA A 189 57.60 62.04 -43.73
C ALA A 189 57.54 63.57 -43.68
N LYS A 190 56.72 64.16 -42.78
CA LYS A 190 56.68 65.61 -42.57
C LYS A 190 57.95 66.15 -41.94
N GLU A 191 58.55 65.44 -40.99
CA GLU A 191 59.83 65.81 -40.39
C GLU A 191 60.95 65.81 -41.43
N GLN A 192 61.01 64.79 -42.30
CA GLN A 192 61.96 64.75 -43.42
C GLN A 192 61.77 65.92 -44.40
N GLU A 193 60.53 66.31 -44.69
CA GLU A 193 60.25 67.46 -45.56
C GLU A 193 60.69 68.78 -44.92
N ILE A 194 60.44 68.96 -43.61
CA ILE A 194 60.91 70.13 -42.86
C ILE A 194 62.44 70.20 -42.88
N GLU A 195 63.11 69.06 -42.69
CA GLU A 195 64.56 68.99 -42.74
C GLU A 195 65.10 69.40 -44.13
N ARG A 196 64.45 68.93 -45.21
CA ARG A 196 64.76 69.39 -46.57
C ARG A 196 64.59 70.90 -46.75
N LEU A 197 63.47 71.46 -46.28
CA LEU A 197 63.21 72.89 -46.37
C LEU A 197 64.23 73.70 -45.55
N ALA A 198 64.64 73.20 -44.39
CA ALA A 198 65.68 73.82 -43.56
C ALA A 198 67.06 73.80 -44.24
N GLN A 199 67.41 72.73 -44.96
CA GLN A 199 68.63 72.69 -45.77
C GLN A 199 68.59 73.72 -46.90
N MET A 200 67.45 73.84 -47.61
CA MET A 200 67.27 74.87 -48.64
C MET A 200 67.37 76.29 -48.06
N GLU A 201 66.81 76.52 -46.87
CA GLU A 201 66.93 77.79 -46.17
C GLU A 201 68.39 78.12 -45.86
N LEU A 202 69.15 77.17 -45.33
CA LEU A 202 70.59 77.35 -45.05
C LEU A 202 71.37 77.73 -46.31
N GLU A 203 71.15 77.03 -47.43
CA GLU A 203 71.78 77.39 -48.71
C GLU A 203 71.38 78.80 -49.17
N LEU A 204 70.11 79.17 -49.01
CA LEU A 204 69.62 80.50 -49.41
C LEU A 204 70.24 81.60 -48.54
N ILE A 205 70.33 81.38 -47.22
CA ILE A 205 71.01 82.27 -46.28
C ILE A 205 72.48 82.41 -46.65
N GLU A 206 73.17 81.32 -46.97
CA GLU A 206 74.57 81.35 -47.38
C GLU A 206 74.77 82.13 -48.68
N ARG A 207 73.92 81.90 -49.70
CA ARG A 207 73.92 82.69 -50.94
C ARG A 207 73.64 84.17 -50.68
N LEU A 208 72.69 84.49 -49.80
CA LEU A 208 72.38 85.86 -49.40
C LEU A 208 73.56 86.52 -48.68
N LYS A 209 74.22 85.81 -47.77
CA LYS A 209 75.41 86.28 -47.05
C LYS A 209 76.55 86.55 -48.02
N ASN A 210 76.77 85.66 -49.00
CA ASN A 210 77.77 85.84 -50.05
C ASN A 210 77.44 87.07 -50.92
N LYS A 211 76.19 87.22 -51.36
CA LYS A 211 75.73 88.42 -52.08
C LYS A 211 75.87 89.71 -51.27
N GLN A 212 75.58 89.69 -49.97
CA GLN A 212 75.77 90.84 -49.08
C GLN A 212 77.26 91.15 -48.89
N ALA A 213 78.12 90.13 -48.80
CA ALA A 213 79.57 90.32 -48.74
C ALA A 213 80.12 90.92 -50.05
N GLU A 214 79.64 90.44 -51.20
CA GLU A 214 79.93 91.03 -52.52
C GLU A 214 79.45 92.48 -52.60
N GLN A 215 78.23 92.77 -52.17
CA GLN A 215 77.72 94.15 -52.09
C GLN A 215 78.58 95.01 -51.16
N ARG A 216 78.95 94.54 -49.97
CA ARG A 216 79.85 95.26 -49.06
C ARG A 216 81.20 95.54 -49.72
N LYS A 217 81.75 94.57 -50.46
CA LYS A 217 83.01 94.75 -51.21
C LYS A 217 82.85 95.77 -52.34
N ALA A 218 81.73 95.73 -53.07
CA ALA A 218 81.40 96.71 -54.10
C ALA A 218 81.22 98.11 -53.49
N TYR A 219 80.54 98.24 -52.35
CA TYR A 219 80.42 99.48 -51.60
C TYR A 219 81.76 99.99 -51.10
N GLN A 220 82.64 99.13 -50.57
CA GLN A 220 84.02 99.51 -50.19
C GLN A 220 84.84 99.98 -51.38
N GLN A 221 84.69 99.37 -52.55
CA GLN A 221 85.33 99.83 -53.79
C GLN A 221 84.77 101.19 -54.23
N LEU A 222 83.45 101.37 -54.12
CA LEU A 222 82.79 102.64 -54.39
C LEU A 222 83.24 103.73 -53.41
N GLU A 223 83.35 103.41 -52.12
CA GLU A 223 83.89 104.29 -51.08
C GLU A 223 85.37 104.61 -51.31
N ALA A 224 86.17 103.65 -51.78
CA ALA A 224 87.57 103.87 -52.17
C ALA A 224 87.70 104.78 -53.41
N VAL A 225 86.79 104.65 -54.39
CA VAL A 225 86.73 105.53 -55.57
C VAL A 225 86.20 106.92 -55.20
N LEU A 226 85.21 107.00 -54.30
CA LEU A 226 84.65 108.25 -53.79
C LEU A 226 85.62 108.99 -52.85
N SER A 227 86.55 108.28 -52.19
CA SER A 227 87.59 108.86 -51.32
C SER A 227 88.67 109.66 -52.09
N LEU A 228 88.80 109.44 -53.41
CA LEU A 228 89.68 110.20 -54.32
C LEU A 228 89.00 111.42 -54.97
N GLY A 229 87.75 111.72 -54.61
CA GLY A 229 86.99 112.85 -55.15
C GLY A 229 86.15 113.53 -54.08
N SER A 230 86.80 114.30 -53.21
CA SER A 230 86.11 115.14 -52.23
C SER A 230 85.47 116.35 -52.90
N VAL A 231 84.18 116.60 -52.63
CA VAL A 231 83.62 117.85 -52.05
C VAL A 231 82.13 118.05 -52.41
N SER A 232 81.29 118.03 -51.37
CA SER A 232 80.13 118.92 -51.11
C SER A 232 78.70 118.69 -51.65
N THR A 233 77.76 118.54 -50.70
CA THR A 233 76.72 119.56 -50.34
C THR A 233 75.24 119.36 -50.76
N THR A 234 74.45 118.95 -49.75
CA THR A 234 73.15 119.52 -49.28
C THR A 234 71.77 119.13 -49.84
N LYS A 235 70.82 119.13 -48.86
CA LYS A 235 69.35 119.33 -48.90
C LYS A 235 68.52 118.20 -49.53
N GLY A 236 67.42 117.73 -48.95
CA GLY A 236 66.56 118.23 -47.89
C GLY A 236 65.09 118.13 -48.33
N LEU A 237 64.30 117.32 -47.60
CA LEU A 237 62.82 117.27 -47.49
C LEU A 237 61.98 117.11 -48.79
N GLN A 238 61.00 116.19 -48.80
CA GLN A 238 59.62 116.44 -48.32
C GLN A 238 58.61 115.36 -48.79
N GLN A 239 57.87 114.81 -47.80
CA GLN A 239 56.44 114.42 -47.72
C GLN A 239 55.62 113.95 -48.95
N GLY A 240 54.72 113.00 -48.65
CA GLY A 240 53.44 112.77 -49.34
C GLY A 240 53.03 111.30 -49.34
N SER A 241 52.34 110.78 -48.31
CA SER A 241 50.87 110.62 -48.27
C SER A 241 50.36 109.63 -49.34
N ARG A 242 49.72 108.50 -49.05
CA ARG A 242 48.45 108.30 -48.32
C ARG A 242 48.18 106.78 -48.23
N ALA A 243 47.71 106.30 -47.07
CA ALA A 243 46.43 105.64 -46.79
C ALA A 243 46.16 104.31 -47.52
N ASN A 244 45.63 103.24 -46.91
CA ASN A 244 44.77 103.17 -45.74
C ASN A 244 44.86 101.76 -45.13
N SER A 245 44.88 101.71 -43.80
CA SER A 245 44.71 100.52 -42.96
C SER A 245 43.18 100.27 -42.74
N PRO A 246 42.71 99.52 -41.72
CA PRO A 246 42.75 98.06 -41.57
C PRO A 246 41.44 97.50 -40.93
N LYS A 247 41.42 96.20 -40.61
CA LYS A 247 40.89 95.59 -39.37
C LYS A 247 41.17 94.08 -39.45
N VAL A 248 42.05 93.43 -38.65
CA VAL A 248 42.17 93.32 -37.17
C VAL A 248 40.82 92.88 -36.58
N THR A 249 40.69 91.76 -35.86
CA THR A 249 41.44 91.36 -34.63
C THR A 249 41.19 89.85 -34.40
N ALA A 250 42.21 89.02 -34.18
CA ALA A 250 42.64 88.40 -32.90
C ALA A 250 41.51 87.76 -32.06
N ALA A 251 41.66 86.60 -31.41
CA ALA A 251 42.84 86.01 -30.82
C ALA A 251 42.65 84.49 -30.57
N GLN A 252 43.79 83.80 -30.48
CA GLN A 252 44.06 82.53 -29.78
C GLN A 252 43.72 82.59 -28.26
N PRO A 253 43.84 81.52 -27.43
CA PRO A 253 44.63 80.28 -27.61
C PRO A 253 43.99 78.94 -27.14
N SER A 254 44.69 77.83 -27.41
CA SER A 254 44.63 76.51 -26.74
C SER A 254 45.19 76.58 -25.28
N PRO A 255 45.40 75.49 -24.49
CA PRO A 255 45.18 74.04 -24.69
C PRO A 255 44.68 73.22 -23.45
N GLU A 256 44.51 71.91 -23.69
CA GLU A 256 44.83 70.74 -22.82
C GLU A 256 44.02 70.26 -21.58
N ARG A 257 43.81 68.92 -21.62
CA ARG A 257 43.82 67.86 -20.59
C ARG A 257 42.69 67.70 -19.54
N GLN A 258 42.09 66.52 -19.65
CA GLN A 258 41.43 65.63 -18.65
C GLN A 258 42.25 65.48 -17.32
N PRO A 259 41.75 64.93 -16.17
CA PRO A 259 40.93 63.69 -16.06
C PRO A 259 39.99 63.49 -14.82
N SER A 260 39.20 62.38 -14.86
CA SER A 260 38.64 61.54 -13.76
C SER A 260 37.76 62.20 -12.66
N ASN A 261 36.71 61.61 -12.08
CA ASN A 261 36.55 60.25 -11.55
C ASN A 261 35.07 59.99 -11.10
N LEU A 262 34.69 58.71 -11.07
CA LEU A 262 33.73 57.98 -10.21
C LEU A 262 32.53 58.63 -9.48
N SER A 263 31.36 58.01 -9.70
CA SER A 263 30.54 57.29 -8.69
C SER A 263 29.06 57.72 -8.50
N GLN A 264 28.18 56.72 -8.63
CA GLN A 264 26.95 56.44 -7.87
C GLN A 264 25.86 57.52 -7.70
N GLN A 265 24.70 57.30 -8.32
CA GLN A 265 23.46 56.87 -7.65
C GLN A 265 22.23 56.96 -8.59
N GLN A 266 21.46 55.87 -8.63
CA GLN A 266 20.00 55.86 -8.84
C GLN A 266 19.31 56.33 -7.54
N PRO A 267 17.97 56.59 -7.46
CA PRO A 267 16.89 56.09 -8.35
C PRO A 267 15.71 57.07 -8.63
N HIS A 268 14.83 56.65 -9.55
CA HIS A 268 13.36 56.54 -9.44
C HIS A 268 12.55 57.00 -10.66
N GLY A 269 11.49 56.23 -10.93
CA GLY A 269 10.34 56.55 -11.82
C GLY A 269 10.46 55.91 -13.21
N GLY A 270 9.53 55.12 -13.74
CA GLY A 270 8.14 54.83 -13.37
C GLY A 270 7.29 54.77 -14.66
N GLY A 271 6.52 53.68 -14.83
CA GLY A 271 5.47 53.49 -15.85
C GLY A 271 5.97 53.03 -17.23
N GLY A 272 5.40 52.04 -17.92
CA GLY A 272 4.16 51.27 -17.76
C GLY A 272 3.63 50.95 -19.15
N THR A 273 3.27 49.70 -19.46
CA THR A 273 2.38 49.33 -20.58
C THR A 273 2.00 47.83 -20.53
N PRO A 274 0.88 47.43 -21.15
CA PRO A 274 -0.06 46.47 -20.57
C PRO A 274 -0.05 45.08 -21.20
N GLN A 275 -0.67 44.14 -20.49
CA GLN A 275 -0.99 42.78 -20.91
C GLN A 275 -2.14 42.75 -21.92
N SER A 276 -2.06 41.81 -22.87
CA SER A 276 -3.18 41.39 -23.73
C SER A 276 -3.24 39.86 -23.75
N GLN A 277 -4.42 39.31 -23.47
CA GLN A 277 -4.77 37.90 -23.49
C GLN A 277 -5.35 37.51 -24.87
N THR A 278 -5.15 36.24 -25.27
CA THR A 278 -5.94 35.57 -26.31
C THR A 278 -6.29 34.12 -25.90
N TYR A 279 -7.60 33.83 -26.01
CA TYR A 279 -8.42 32.60 -25.96
C TYR A 279 -7.88 31.43 -26.86
N ALA A 280 -8.22 30.13 -26.80
CA ALA A 280 -9.14 29.18 -26.09
C ALA A 280 -8.89 27.73 -26.68
N PRO A 281 -9.68 26.63 -26.52
CA PRO A 281 -10.67 26.12 -25.52
C PRO A 281 -10.39 24.60 -25.13
N PRO A 282 -11.38 23.73 -24.77
CA PRO A 282 -12.10 23.47 -23.49
C PRO A 282 -11.87 21.99 -23.01
N PRO A 283 -12.68 21.27 -22.17
CA PRO A 283 -13.96 21.52 -21.44
C PRO A 283 -13.82 21.25 -19.90
N ALA A 284 -14.80 21.41 -18.99
CA ALA A 284 -16.17 20.92 -18.98
C ALA A 284 -16.99 21.56 -17.84
N THR A 285 -18.29 21.68 -18.09
CA THR A 285 -19.36 21.82 -17.09
C THR A 285 -20.05 20.46 -16.98
N PRO A 286 -20.54 20.08 -15.80
CA PRO A 286 -21.78 19.32 -15.72
C PRO A 286 -22.80 20.07 -14.85
N PRO A 287 -24.04 20.18 -15.33
CA PRO A 287 -25.14 19.86 -14.42
C PRO A 287 -26.14 18.88 -15.05
N GLN A 288 -26.45 17.87 -14.23
CA GLN A 288 -27.74 17.21 -14.02
C GLN A 288 -28.33 16.22 -15.03
N GLU A 289 -28.63 15.05 -14.44
CA GLU A 289 -29.85 14.24 -14.58
C GLU A 289 -29.98 13.26 -15.76
N ALA A 290 -29.57 12.02 -15.46
CA ALA A 290 -30.33 10.79 -15.69
C ALA A 290 -29.93 9.86 -14.52
N ALA A 291 -30.75 9.65 -13.48
CA ALA A 291 -31.92 8.78 -13.48
C ALA A 291 -31.59 7.43 -14.12
N ASP A 292 -30.90 6.57 -13.36
CA ASP A 292 -30.89 5.14 -13.59
C ASP A 292 -31.13 4.44 -12.25
N GLU A 293 -32.02 3.47 -12.29
CA GLU A 293 -32.71 2.84 -11.18
C GLU A 293 -31.71 1.99 -10.36
N VAL A 294 -31.47 2.38 -9.11
CA VAL A 294 -30.83 1.49 -8.14
C VAL A 294 -31.90 0.57 -7.57
N GLU A 295 -31.82 -0.69 -7.98
CA GLU A 295 -32.36 -1.84 -7.24
C GLU A 295 -32.16 -1.63 -5.73
N GLU A 296 -33.24 -1.75 -4.95
CA GLU A 296 -33.17 -1.87 -3.50
C GLU A 296 -32.50 -3.20 -3.11
N GLY A 297 -31.18 -3.23 -3.17
CA GLY A 297 -30.34 -4.18 -2.44
C GLY A 297 -30.03 -3.63 -1.06
N GLU A 298 -30.02 -4.49 -0.05
CA GLU A 298 -29.53 -4.14 1.29
C GLU A 298 -28.16 -3.45 1.18
N PRO A 299 -27.91 -2.34 1.90
CA PRO A 299 -26.69 -1.57 1.74
C PRO A 299 -25.49 -2.44 2.09
N THR A 300 -24.48 -2.42 1.22
CA THR A 300 -23.29 -3.24 1.37
C THR A 300 -22.47 -2.78 2.58
N GLU A 301 -21.57 -3.62 3.08
CA GLU A 301 -20.65 -3.24 4.17
C GLU A 301 -19.82 -1.98 3.83
N GLU A 302 -19.52 -1.75 2.56
CA GLU A 302 -18.86 -0.54 2.09
C GLU A 302 -19.77 0.70 2.19
N ASP A 303 -21.07 0.56 1.91
CA ASP A 303 -22.06 1.62 2.08
C ASP A 303 -22.24 1.99 3.56
N VAL A 304 -22.32 0.98 4.42
CA VAL A 304 -22.42 1.11 5.88
C VAL A 304 -21.18 1.83 6.44
N ALA A 305 -19.98 1.45 5.99
CA ALA A 305 -18.73 2.10 6.38
C ALA A 305 -18.65 3.56 5.90
N ARG A 306 -19.08 3.84 4.67
CA ARG A 306 -19.12 5.21 4.12
C ARG A 306 -20.09 6.10 4.88
N ALA A 307 -21.29 5.61 5.16
CA ALA A 307 -22.28 6.36 5.93
C ALA A 307 -21.77 6.64 7.34
N PHE A 308 -21.17 5.65 8.02
CA PHE A 308 -20.62 5.86 9.36
C PHE A 308 -19.51 6.92 9.40
N ALA A 309 -18.63 6.92 8.40
CA ALA A 309 -17.56 7.91 8.28
C ALA A 309 -18.06 9.35 8.06
N MET A 310 -19.28 9.53 7.54
CA MET A 310 -19.89 10.86 7.41
C MET A 310 -20.35 11.45 8.74
N TYR A 311 -20.72 10.60 9.70
CA TYR A 311 -21.21 10.99 11.03
C TYR A 311 -20.09 11.06 12.07
N ASP A 312 -18.98 10.34 11.87
CA ASP A 312 -17.77 10.47 12.69
C ASP A 312 -16.93 11.70 12.27
N THR A 313 -17.40 12.89 12.67
CA THR A 313 -16.74 14.17 12.32
C THR A 313 -15.33 14.30 12.88
N ASP A 314 -15.04 13.58 13.97
CA ASP A 314 -13.76 13.65 14.67
C ASP A 314 -12.77 12.57 14.19
N GLY A 315 -13.22 11.62 13.37
CA GLY A 315 -12.41 10.52 12.82
C GLY A 315 -11.89 9.56 13.89
N VAL A 316 -12.59 9.46 15.02
CA VAL A 316 -12.18 8.66 16.19
C VAL A 316 -12.73 7.24 16.17
N GLY A 317 -13.59 6.90 15.21
CA GLY A 317 -14.26 5.62 15.06
C GLY A 317 -15.52 5.46 15.91
N GLU A 318 -16.07 6.55 16.43
CA GLU A 318 -17.25 6.58 17.30
C GLU A 318 -18.21 7.69 16.87
N ILE A 319 -19.52 7.43 16.92
CA ILE A 319 -20.55 8.46 16.71
C ILE A 319 -21.41 8.64 17.96
N PRO A 320 -21.91 9.84 18.26
CA PRO A 320 -22.89 10.03 19.33
C PRO A 320 -24.16 9.21 19.06
N ALA A 321 -24.72 8.57 20.09
CA ALA A 321 -25.92 7.74 19.95
C ALA A 321 -27.14 8.49 19.37
N LEU A 322 -27.20 9.81 19.56
CA LEU A 322 -28.22 10.69 19.00
C LEU A 322 -28.17 10.81 17.47
N GLN A 323 -27.02 10.50 16.84
CA GLN A 323 -26.82 10.57 15.40
C GLN A 323 -27.19 9.27 14.67
N LEU A 324 -27.49 8.20 15.42
CA LEU A 324 -27.89 6.91 14.85
C LEU A 324 -29.13 7.00 13.94
N ASP A 325 -30.11 7.85 14.29
CA ASP A 325 -31.31 8.05 13.46
C ASP A 325 -30.97 8.65 12.08
N GLY A 326 -30.06 9.63 12.04
CA GLY A 326 -29.61 10.24 10.80
C GLY A 326 -28.87 9.23 9.93
N LEU A 327 -27.93 8.50 10.53
CA LEU A 327 -27.16 7.47 9.85
C LEU A 327 -28.06 6.39 9.22
N LEU A 328 -29.06 5.91 9.96
CA LEU A 328 -29.98 4.88 9.47
C LEU A 328 -30.91 5.40 8.35
N ARG A 329 -31.28 6.68 8.38
CA ARG A 329 -32.02 7.33 7.28
C ARG A 329 -31.19 7.44 6.01
N ASP A 330 -29.91 7.77 6.15
CA ASP A 330 -28.99 7.87 5.01
C ASP A 330 -28.66 6.51 4.40
N LEU A 331 -28.72 5.44 5.20
CA LEU A 331 -28.66 4.04 4.74
C LEU A 331 -29.98 3.52 4.17
N GLY A 332 -31.04 4.34 4.13
CA GLY A 332 -32.35 3.96 3.58
C GLY A 332 -33.20 3.08 4.49
N VAL A 333 -32.82 2.89 5.76
CA VAL A 333 -33.54 2.03 6.72
C VAL A 333 -34.01 2.86 7.93
N PRO A 334 -35.06 3.68 7.78
CA PRO A 334 -35.57 4.49 8.88
C PRO A 334 -36.23 3.61 9.95
N LEU A 335 -35.82 3.76 11.22
CA LEU A 335 -36.47 3.11 12.35
C LEU A 335 -37.56 4.02 12.96
N ASN A 336 -38.58 3.40 13.55
CA ASN A 336 -39.52 4.15 14.38
C ASN A 336 -38.89 4.53 15.74
N PRO A 337 -39.41 5.54 16.47
CA PRO A 337 -38.79 6.03 17.71
C PRO A 337 -38.61 4.94 18.79
N SER A 338 -39.51 3.96 18.85
CA SER A 338 -39.41 2.83 19.79
C SER A 338 -38.30 1.86 19.39
N GLN A 339 -38.18 1.53 18.11
CA GLN A 339 -37.12 0.70 17.54
C GLN A 339 -35.75 1.37 17.64
N LEU A 340 -35.66 2.67 17.38
CA LEU A 340 -34.44 3.45 17.53
C LEU A 340 -33.96 3.43 18.99
N SER A 341 -34.87 3.64 19.94
CA SER A 341 -34.54 3.57 21.38
C SER A 341 -34.01 2.20 21.79
N GLN A 342 -34.58 1.13 21.21
CA GLN A 342 -34.12 -0.24 21.42
C GLN A 342 -32.75 -0.51 20.78
N ALA A 343 -32.52 -0.02 19.55
CA ALA A 343 -31.24 -0.14 18.86
C ALA A 343 -30.13 0.59 19.62
N ILE A 344 -30.38 1.81 20.09
CA ILE A 344 -29.44 2.56 20.93
C ILE A 344 -29.14 1.78 22.22
N ALA A 345 -30.14 1.20 22.89
CA ALA A 345 -29.93 0.43 24.11
C ALA A 345 -29.13 -0.88 23.88
N GLN A 346 -29.21 -1.45 22.68
CA GLN A 346 -28.44 -2.64 22.30
C GLN A 346 -27.00 -2.30 21.88
N LEU A 347 -26.81 -1.15 21.23
CA LEU A 347 -25.51 -0.69 20.75
C LEU A 347 -24.68 -0.07 21.88
N ASP A 348 -25.25 0.83 22.67
CA ASP A 348 -24.58 1.51 23.78
C ASP A 348 -24.72 0.73 25.10
N THR A 349 -24.28 -0.54 25.08
CA THR A 349 -24.33 -1.42 26.26
C THR A 349 -23.50 -0.87 27.43
N SER A 350 -22.49 -0.05 27.10
CA SER A 350 -21.56 0.57 28.05
C SER A 350 -22.05 1.91 28.61
N GLN A 351 -23.21 2.40 28.17
CA GLN A 351 -23.81 3.69 28.57
C GLN A 351 -22.86 4.89 28.43
N THR A 352 -22.03 4.86 27.40
CA THR A 352 -21.06 5.92 27.11
C THR A 352 -21.70 7.09 26.36
N GLY A 353 -22.91 6.89 25.81
CA GLY A 353 -23.57 7.83 24.92
C GLY A 353 -23.00 7.85 23.50
N LYS A 354 -22.11 6.91 23.18
CA LYS A 354 -21.43 6.77 21.90
C LYS A 354 -21.53 5.35 21.39
N ILE A 355 -21.48 5.20 20.07
CA ILE A 355 -21.55 3.92 19.36
C ILE A 355 -20.28 3.79 18.53
N THR A 356 -19.51 2.73 18.76
CA THR A 356 -18.33 2.43 17.95
C THR A 356 -18.72 1.79 16.62
N PHE A 357 -17.88 1.94 15.58
CA PHE A 357 -18.15 1.31 14.28
C PHE A 357 -18.29 -0.23 14.40
N GLY A 358 -17.50 -0.86 15.27
CA GLY A 358 -17.55 -2.30 15.50
C GLY A 358 -18.88 -2.77 16.13
N GLU A 359 -19.40 -2.03 17.10
CA GLU A 359 -20.72 -2.32 17.71
C GLU A 359 -21.84 -2.15 16.68
N PHE A 360 -21.78 -1.07 15.90
CA PHE A 360 -22.76 -0.79 14.85
C PHE A 360 -22.77 -1.87 13.76
N LEU A 361 -21.60 -2.27 13.25
CA LEU A 361 -21.49 -3.28 12.20
C LEU A 361 -21.92 -4.67 12.66
N LEU A 362 -21.64 -5.02 13.93
CA LEU A 362 -22.08 -6.29 14.51
C LEU A 362 -23.61 -6.36 14.62
N TRP A 363 -24.24 -5.27 15.06
CA TRP A 363 -25.70 -5.14 15.11
C TRP A 363 -26.33 -5.08 13.72
N TRP A 364 -25.66 -4.47 12.74
CA TRP A 364 -26.15 -4.40 11.35
C TRP A 364 -26.15 -5.75 10.64
N LYS A 365 -25.19 -6.63 10.96
CA LYS A 365 -24.99 -7.94 10.31
C LYS A 365 -25.72 -9.10 10.99
N GLY A 366 -26.23 -8.92 12.20
CA GLY A 366 -26.83 -9.98 13.03
C GLY A 366 -28.32 -9.75 13.23
#